data_AF-A0A1W5XLK9-F1
#
_entry.id   AF-A0A1W5XLK9-F1
#
_cell.length_a   1.000
_cell.length_b   1.000
_cell.length_c   1.000
_cell.angle_alpha   90.00
_cell.angle_beta   90.00
_cell.angle_gamma   90.00
#
_symmetry.space_group_name_H-M   'P 1'
#
loop_
_entity.id
_entity.type
_entity.pdbx_description
1 polymer ?
#
loop_
_entity_poly.entity_id
_entity_poly.type
_entity_poly.pdbx_seq_one_letter_code
_entity_poly.pdbx_strand_id
1 'polypeptide(L)'
;MTELRDGDAPADLRLTSAEWSMWQAFRNGSTCDLHTGDPGRDDPHGQHLWGPERRVRARVVALLLLDGPPAQPGRVSALKLIGAYITDTLDVAGGTIKPFVELRDCRFEAEVVLPESRFTTLRMVNCALPRLEAARLHTEGDLHLPRCVVQSGIRLTDAHIGTDLMLNQTVVHKDRQGRSIMADGLTVAQDLQAEMLESYGELSLRGATVGVSLSLRGSHLSNPFGRRALNAPQLTVERTLYLTAAGLANSPFSSTVTPPYGISTTPSLGTRMQRFECEGGMRLDDGRFGDAVDLEHARFVMESDQELSLRRIQTPELRFLGERPQRGRVILSGARVVNLVDKSASWPGLGGLWMAGFAYETLIPRGPFPLAQRLQWVAAATPEYAPEPYEMLATSLRASGEDSDAREVLLAKQRRRRETLPLAAKAWGFLQDWTVAYGYRPGRAAVWMAILWAIGTLYFSASPPPPLKAGEAPPWNPYLYSLDLLLPVIDLNQDTAWKPGGTAQWVAAILIMAGWVLATTVAAGASRLLRRQ
;
A
#
# COMPACT_ATOMS: atom_id res chain seq x y z
N MET A 1 58.84 38.58 10.72
CA MET A 1 58.08 37.50 10.06
C MET A 1 57.57 36.62 11.18
N THR A 2 56.42 36.98 11.74
CA THR A 2 55.87 36.37 12.95
C THR A 2 55.26 35.03 12.53
N GLU A 3 55.85 33.92 12.99
CA GLU A 3 55.29 32.58 12.76
C GLU A 3 53.83 32.58 13.24
N LEU A 4 52.90 32.31 12.32
CA LEU A 4 51.50 32.05 12.66
C LEU A 4 51.49 30.91 13.68
N ARG A 5 50.98 31.16 14.89
CA ARG A 5 50.76 30.10 15.86
C ARG A 5 49.82 29.09 15.25
N ASP A 6 50.14 27.81 15.45
CA ASP A 6 49.39 26.69 14.90
C ASP A 6 47.89 26.81 15.26
N GLY A 7 47.06 27.16 14.26
CA GLY A 7 45.61 27.33 14.36
C GLY A 7 45.05 28.75 14.60
N ASP A 8 45.85 29.82 14.45
CA ASP A 8 45.32 31.18 14.29
C ASP A 8 44.61 31.33 12.93
N ALA A 9 43.53 32.11 12.88
CA ALA A 9 42.79 32.34 11.64
C ALA A 9 43.64 33.12 10.63
N PRO A 10 43.49 32.86 9.31
CA PRO A 10 44.18 33.63 8.27
C PRO A 10 43.98 35.14 8.47
N ALA A 11 45.08 35.91 8.50
CA ALA A 11 45.07 37.33 8.88
C ALA A 11 44.24 38.21 7.92
N ASP A 12 44.00 37.72 6.70
CA ASP A 12 43.16 38.31 5.66
C ASP A 12 41.66 38.12 5.91
N LEU A 13 41.24 37.13 6.71
CA LEU A 13 39.83 36.76 6.87
C LEU A 13 39.02 37.71 7.78
N ARG A 14 39.69 38.54 8.61
CA ARG A 14 39.09 39.48 9.60
C ARG A 14 37.79 38.94 10.21
N LEU A 15 37.92 38.00 11.15
CA LEU A 15 36.77 37.36 11.79
C LEU A 15 35.95 38.33 12.66
N THR A 16 34.63 38.18 12.63
CA THR A 16 33.71 38.81 13.60
C THR A 16 33.74 38.13 14.97
N SER A 17 33.09 38.70 15.98
CA SER A 17 32.97 38.11 17.33
C SER A 17 32.33 36.71 17.30
N ALA A 18 31.27 36.56 16.51
CA ALA A 18 30.55 35.30 16.31
C ALA A 18 31.44 34.26 15.61
N GLU A 19 32.10 34.65 14.52
CA GLU A 19 32.99 33.76 13.76
C GLU A 19 34.21 33.34 14.58
N TRP A 20 34.75 34.23 15.40
CA TRP A 20 35.87 33.91 16.28
C TRP A 20 35.47 32.93 17.39
N SER A 21 34.28 33.11 17.96
CA SER A 21 33.70 32.16 18.92
C SER A 21 33.50 30.78 18.29
N MET A 22 32.97 30.73 17.06
CA MET A 22 32.84 29.50 16.28
C MET A 22 34.20 28.84 16.00
N TRP A 23 35.22 29.62 15.63
CA TRP A 23 36.57 29.12 15.34
C TRP A 23 37.19 28.42 16.56
N GLN A 24 37.09 29.04 17.74
CA GLN A 24 37.59 28.44 18.97
C GLN A 24 36.80 27.20 19.39
N ALA A 25 35.47 27.26 19.27
CA ALA A 25 34.59 26.13 19.56
C ALA A 25 34.90 24.93 18.66
N PHE A 26 35.16 25.17 17.37
CA PHE A 26 35.55 24.15 16.40
C PHE A 26 36.81 23.40 16.84
N ARG A 27 37.87 24.13 17.22
CA ARG A 27 39.14 23.52 17.68
C ARG A 27 39.00 22.72 18.97
N ASN A 28 38.08 23.14 19.85
CA ASN A 28 37.81 22.47 21.13
C ASN A 28 36.80 21.31 20.99
N GLY A 29 36.04 21.25 19.89
CA GLY A 29 34.93 20.31 19.68
C GLY A 29 33.68 20.61 20.52
N SER A 30 33.62 21.81 21.10
CA SER A 30 32.51 22.29 21.92
C SER A 30 31.44 22.98 21.08
N THR A 31 30.23 23.11 21.63
CA THR A 31 29.12 23.82 21.00
C THR A 31 29.32 25.34 21.08
N CYS A 32 29.18 26.03 19.95
CA CYS A 32 29.07 27.48 19.88
C CYS A 32 27.59 27.87 19.87
N ASP A 33 27.12 28.50 20.94
CA ASP A 33 25.74 28.96 21.09
C ASP A 33 25.66 30.49 20.91
N LEU A 34 24.86 30.93 19.94
CA LEU A 34 24.64 32.35 19.61
C LEU A 34 23.22 32.82 19.96
N HIS A 35 22.45 32.02 20.72
CA HIS A 35 21.14 32.43 21.21
C HIS A 35 21.17 33.66 22.11
N THR A 36 20.02 34.35 22.19
CA THR A 36 19.82 35.45 23.14
C THR A 36 19.10 35.01 24.41
N GLY A 37 18.52 33.80 24.41
CA GLY A 37 17.77 33.25 25.54
C GLY A 37 16.27 33.58 25.51
N ASP A 38 15.81 34.30 24.47
CA ASP A 38 14.38 34.60 24.23
C ASP A 38 13.87 33.72 23.08
N PRO A 39 13.00 32.72 23.35
CA PRO A 39 12.52 31.79 22.34
C PRO A 39 11.89 32.45 21.11
N GLY A 40 11.21 33.60 21.28
CA GLY A 40 10.58 34.29 20.15
C GLY A 40 11.58 34.99 19.22
N ARG A 41 12.74 35.40 19.76
CA ARG A 41 13.84 36.01 18.98
C ARG A 41 14.83 34.98 18.46
N ASP A 42 14.85 33.81 19.09
CA ASP A 42 15.71 32.69 18.76
C ASP A 42 15.08 31.77 17.70
N ASP A 43 13.81 31.95 17.37
CA ASP A 43 13.12 31.18 16.34
C ASP A 43 13.73 31.39 14.92
N PRO A 44 14.35 30.36 14.32
CA PRO A 44 14.92 30.43 12.97
C PRO A 44 13.87 30.64 11.89
N HIS A 45 12.61 30.29 12.13
CA HIS A 45 11.49 30.41 11.19
C HIS A 45 10.70 31.72 11.39
N GLY A 46 10.97 32.45 12.48
CA GLY A 46 10.29 33.67 12.84
C GLY A 46 10.67 34.87 11.97
N GLN A 47 9.83 35.91 11.98
CA GLN A 47 10.05 37.14 11.21
C GLN A 47 11.12 38.07 11.79
N HIS A 48 11.65 37.76 12.98
CA HIS A 48 12.64 38.60 13.65
C HIS A 48 13.97 38.61 12.88
N LEU A 49 14.55 39.79 12.70
CA LEU A 49 15.85 39.96 12.06
C LEU A 49 16.97 39.67 13.06
N TRP A 50 17.95 38.85 12.67
CA TRP A 50 19.09 38.52 13.52
C TRP A 50 20.22 39.53 13.30
N GLY A 51 20.72 40.09 14.40
CA GLY A 51 21.77 41.09 14.41
C GLY A 51 23.17 40.54 14.11
N PRO A 52 24.20 41.41 14.04
CA PRO A 52 25.58 41.03 13.69
C PRO A 52 26.21 40.01 14.65
N GLU A 53 25.76 39.95 15.90
CA GLU A 53 26.24 39.01 16.93
C GLU A 53 25.96 37.53 16.58
N ARG A 54 25.09 37.26 15.61
CA ARG A 54 24.75 35.90 15.13
C ARG A 54 25.26 35.61 13.72
N ARG A 55 25.80 36.63 13.05
CA ARG A 55 26.15 36.54 11.63
C ARG A 55 27.44 35.78 11.46
N VAL A 56 27.39 34.73 10.67
CA VAL A 56 28.55 33.92 10.31
C VAL A 56 28.59 33.82 8.79
N ARG A 57 29.70 34.24 8.17
CA ARG A 57 29.84 34.13 6.71
C ARG A 57 29.99 32.66 6.30
N ALA A 58 29.24 32.24 5.30
CA ALA A 58 29.29 30.88 4.77
C ALA A 58 30.69 30.48 4.31
N ARG A 59 31.49 31.41 3.78
CA ARG A 59 32.91 31.17 3.43
C ARG A 59 33.76 30.75 4.63
N VAL A 60 33.50 31.28 5.82
CA VAL A 60 34.24 30.90 7.05
C VAL A 60 33.81 29.51 7.51
N VAL A 61 32.53 29.18 7.40
CA VAL A 61 32.02 27.83 7.66
C VAL A 61 32.65 26.83 6.69
N ALA A 62 32.63 27.11 5.38
CA ALA A 62 33.25 26.27 4.36
C ALA A 62 34.75 26.06 4.61
N LEU A 63 35.47 27.11 5.02
CA LEU A 63 36.88 27.01 5.40
C LEU A 63 37.08 26.04 6.56
N LEU A 64 36.29 26.14 7.64
CA LEU A 64 36.38 25.22 8.78
C LEU A 64 36.08 23.76 8.38
N LEU A 65 35.16 23.55 7.45
CA LEU A 65 34.76 22.21 7.01
C LEU A 65 35.77 21.55 6.07
N LEU A 66 36.41 22.33 5.19
CA LEU A 66 37.29 21.82 4.14
C LEU A 66 38.78 21.86 4.52
N ASP A 67 39.21 22.93 5.19
CA ASP A 67 40.61 23.18 5.57
C ASP A 67 40.69 23.87 6.93
N GLY A 68 39.97 23.31 7.91
CA GLY A 68 39.88 23.87 9.25
C GLY A 68 41.18 23.74 10.06
N PRO A 69 41.37 24.58 11.08
CA PRO A 69 42.54 24.52 11.97
C PRO A 69 42.60 23.19 12.73
N PRO A 70 43.80 22.74 13.16
CA PRO A 70 43.92 21.53 13.95
C PRO A 70 43.20 21.67 15.31
N ALA A 71 42.68 20.54 15.78
CA ALA A 71 42.08 20.44 17.10
C ALA A 71 43.10 20.77 18.20
N GLN A 72 42.63 21.25 19.35
CA GLN A 72 43.50 21.42 20.52
C GLN A 72 44.02 20.06 20.99
N PRO A 73 45.21 19.98 21.60
CA PRO A 73 45.73 18.73 22.14
C PRO A 73 44.71 18.04 23.06
N GLY A 74 44.40 16.77 22.76
CA GLY A 74 43.40 15.98 23.50
C GLY A 74 41.93 16.28 23.14
N ARG A 75 41.67 17.05 22.08
CA ARG A 75 40.33 17.33 21.56
C ARG A 75 40.17 16.82 20.13
N VAL A 76 38.91 16.76 19.68
CA VAL A 76 38.53 16.44 18.29
C VAL A 76 37.84 17.66 17.71
N SER A 77 38.19 18.05 16.50
CA SER A 77 37.53 19.16 15.82
C SER A 77 36.11 18.77 15.40
N ALA A 78 35.15 19.64 15.68
CA ALA A 78 33.75 19.44 15.30
C ALA A 78 33.07 20.80 15.13
N LEU A 79 32.25 20.94 14.09
CA LEU A 79 31.42 22.13 13.91
C LEU A 79 30.08 21.91 14.58
N LYS A 80 29.90 22.49 15.77
CA LYS A 80 28.63 22.47 16.52
C LYS A 80 28.16 23.90 16.72
N LEU A 81 27.15 24.31 15.95
CA LEU A 81 26.70 25.70 15.92
C LEU A 81 25.20 25.77 16.22
N ILE A 82 24.83 26.68 17.12
CA ILE A 82 23.46 26.90 17.54
C ILE A 82 23.09 28.37 17.35
N GLY A 83 21.92 28.65 16.75
CA GLY A 83 21.36 30.00 16.68
C GLY A 83 22.07 30.94 15.70
N ALA A 84 22.78 30.41 14.70
CA ALA A 84 23.58 31.22 13.78
C ALA A 84 22.80 31.64 12.53
N TYR A 85 23.00 32.89 12.08
CA TYR A 85 22.58 33.38 10.78
C TYR A 85 23.74 33.25 9.79
N ILE A 86 23.68 32.23 8.94
CA ILE A 86 24.70 31.96 7.93
C ILE A 86 24.42 32.80 6.69
N THR A 87 25.29 33.78 6.42
CA THR A 87 25.18 34.69 5.26
C THR A 87 25.92 34.15 4.06
N ASP A 88 25.50 34.52 2.86
CA ASP A 88 25.99 34.00 1.59
C ASP A 88 25.68 32.49 1.37
N THR A 89 26.09 31.97 0.21
CA THR A 89 25.90 30.55 -0.15
C THR A 89 26.95 29.67 0.53
N LEU A 90 26.50 28.63 1.24
CA LEU A 90 27.39 27.61 1.80
C LEU A 90 27.68 26.56 0.74
N ASP A 91 28.81 26.72 0.06
CA ASP A 91 29.29 25.80 -0.96
C ASP A 91 30.47 24.97 -0.44
N VAL A 92 30.25 23.65 -0.35
CA VAL A 92 31.28 22.65 -0.05
C VAL A 92 31.21 21.49 -1.04
N ALA A 93 30.76 21.77 -2.28
CA ALA A 93 30.63 20.78 -3.34
C ALA A 93 31.98 20.09 -3.64
N GLY A 94 31.94 18.77 -3.86
CA GLY A 94 33.12 17.94 -4.09
C GLY A 94 34.06 17.80 -2.89
N GLY A 95 33.76 18.44 -1.75
CA GLY A 95 34.59 18.44 -0.56
C GLY A 95 34.50 17.14 0.24
N THR A 96 35.55 16.85 1.03
CA THR A 96 35.53 15.77 2.03
C THR A 96 35.56 16.37 3.43
N ILE A 97 34.42 16.35 4.11
CA ILE A 97 34.19 16.90 5.43
C ILE A 97 34.36 15.77 6.46
N LYS A 98 35.53 15.76 7.09
CA LYS A 98 35.85 14.82 8.18
C LYS A 98 35.23 15.22 9.53
N PRO A 99 35.24 16.50 9.94
CA PRO A 99 34.68 16.91 11.23
C PRO A 99 33.20 16.57 11.33
N PHE A 100 32.75 16.26 12.53
CA PHE A 100 31.32 16.12 12.82
C PHE A 100 30.62 17.49 12.67
N VAL A 101 29.49 17.52 11.96
CA VAL A 101 28.73 18.76 11.69
C VAL A 101 27.34 18.69 12.31
N GLU A 102 27.08 19.61 13.23
CA GLU A 102 25.77 19.81 13.85
C GLU A 102 25.41 21.30 13.83
N LEU A 103 24.32 21.61 13.13
CA LEU A 103 23.73 22.93 13.03
C LEU A 103 22.34 22.85 13.66
N ARG A 104 22.10 23.62 14.72
CA ARG A 104 20.81 23.62 15.42
C ARG A 104 20.24 25.02 15.45
N ASP A 105 18.95 25.15 15.21
CA ASP A 105 18.27 26.45 15.28
C ASP A 105 18.96 27.52 14.40
N CYS A 106 19.54 27.12 13.25
CA CYS A 106 20.28 28.02 12.37
C CYS A 106 19.40 28.51 11.21
N ARG A 107 19.68 29.73 10.73
CA ARG A 107 19.02 30.32 9.56
C ARG A 107 20.03 30.56 8.45
N PHE A 108 19.67 30.21 7.22
CA PHE A 108 20.50 30.45 6.04
C PHE A 108 19.92 31.56 5.18
N GLU A 109 20.77 32.49 4.75
CA GLU A 109 20.40 33.55 3.81
C GLU A 109 20.22 33.04 2.38
N ALA A 110 21.12 32.15 1.95
CA ALA A 110 21.14 31.57 0.60
C ALA A 110 21.11 30.03 0.66
N GLU A 111 21.22 29.40 -0.50
CA GLU A 111 21.17 27.93 -0.60
C GLU A 111 22.39 27.24 0.01
N VAL A 112 22.21 25.97 0.40
CA VAL A 112 23.26 25.08 0.89
C VAL A 112 23.61 24.09 -0.22
N VAL A 113 24.86 24.14 -0.68
CA VAL A 113 25.37 23.44 -1.87
C VAL A 113 26.39 22.38 -1.44
N LEU A 114 25.92 21.13 -1.45
CA LEU A 114 26.64 19.92 -1.06
C LEU A 114 26.82 18.86 -2.19
N PRO A 115 26.63 19.12 -3.52
CA PRO A 115 26.82 18.07 -4.51
C PRO A 115 28.18 17.37 -4.44
N GLU A 116 28.17 16.05 -4.61
CA GLU A 116 29.39 15.21 -4.67
C GLU A 116 30.30 15.32 -3.44
N SER A 117 29.80 15.88 -2.34
CA SER A 117 30.55 15.99 -1.10
C SER A 117 30.46 14.70 -0.29
N ARG A 118 31.45 14.50 0.59
CA ARG A 118 31.53 13.37 1.53
C ARG A 118 31.52 13.89 2.95
N PHE A 119 30.59 13.41 3.77
CA PHE A 119 30.49 13.75 5.19
C PHE A 119 30.63 12.51 6.07
N THR A 120 31.20 12.66 7.26
CA THR A 120 31.06 11.65 8.31
C THR A 120 29.62 11.62 8.82
N THR A 121 29.09 12.74 9.31
CA THR A 121 27.68 12.89 9.69
C THR A 121 27.27 14.35 9.54
N LEU A 122 26.08 14.60 9.00
CA LEU A 122 25.53 15.94 8.85
C LEU A 122 24.18 16.02 9.58
N ARG A 123 24.13 16.86 10.63
CA ARG A 123 22.91 17.11 11.39
C ARG A 123 22.51 18.57 11.27
N MET A 124 21.33 18.81 10.74
CA MET A 124 20.67 20.11 10.73
C MET A 124 19.34 19.94 11.45
N VAL A 125 19.18 20.58 12.60
CA VAL A 125 18.02 20.37 13.46
C VAL A 125 17.32 21.71 13.63
N ASN A 126 16.03 21.76 13.25
CA ASN A 126 15.23 22.97 13.34
C ASN A 126 15.85 24.16 12.56
N CYS A 127 16.48 23.89 11.42
CA CYS A 127 17.10 24.96 10.61
C CYS A 127 16.13 25.49 9.53
N ALA A 128 16.26 26.78 9.21
CA ALA A 128 15.54 27.41 8.10
C ALA A 128 16.47 27.55 6.88
N LEU A 129 16.13 26.85 5.79
CA LEU A 129 16.92 26.83 4.55
C LEU A 129 16.11 27.36 3.37
N PRO A 130 16.69 28.24 2.53
CA PRO A 130 16.11 28.56 1.23
C PRO A 130 16.04 27.33 0.32
N ARG A 131 17.12 26.54 0.24
CA ARG A 131 17.23 25.35 -0.59
C ARG A 131 18.37 24.46 -0.12
N LEU A 132 18.21 23.13 -0.24
CA LEU A 132 19.26 22.15 0.02
C LEU A 132 19.57 21.36 -1.25
N GLU A 133 20.75 21.57 -1.82
CA GLU A 133 21.26 20.84 -2.97
C GLU A 133 22.32 19.84 -2.50
N ALA A 134 22.00 18.56 -2.53
CA ALA A 134 22.85 17.47 -2.04
C ALA A 134 22.83 16.27 -3.00
N ALA A 135 22.80 16.54 -4.31
CA ALA A 135 22.91 15.50 -5.33
C ALA A 135 24.25 14.76 -5.21
N ARG A 136 24.22 13.43 -5.24
CA ARG A 136 25.40 12.56 -5.07
C ARG A 136 26.16 12.80 -3.75
N LEU A 137 25.49 13.35 -2.74
CA LEU A 137 26.05 13.43 -1.37
C LEU A 137 26.31 12.02 -0.86
N HIS A 138 27.46 11.83 -0.21
CA HIS A 138 27.77 10.60 0.50
C HIS A 138 27.96 10.89 2.00
N THR A 139 27.24 10.19 2.86
CA THR A 139 27.47 10.23 4.31
C THR A 139 27.91 8.86 4.81
N GLU A 140 28.95 8.80 5.65
CA GLU A 140 29.34 7.54 6.30
C GLU A 140 28.35 7.15 7.41
N GLY A 141 27.85 8.15 8.14
CA GLY A 141 26.79 8.05 9.12
C GLY A 141 25.51 8.75 8.65
N ASP A 142 24.84 9.42 9.58
CA ASP A 142 23.47 9.88 9.34
C ASP A 142 23.40 11.21 8.57
N LEU A 143 22.27 11.41 7.88
CA LEU A 143 21.80 12.72 7.43
C LEU A 143 20.51 13.07 8.20
N HIS A 144 20.63 13.99 9.16
CA HIS A 144 19.51 14.44 9.98
C HIS A 144 19.08 15.83 9.54
N LEU A 145 17.82 15.99 9.17
CA LEU A 145 17.18 17.27 8.85
C LEU A 145 15.87 17.51 9.65
N PRO A 146 15.70 17.01 10.91
CA PRO A 146 14.41 17.06 11.58
C PRO A 146 13.98 18.49 11.91
N ARG A 147 12.67 18.75 11.77
CA ARG A 147 12.05 20.07 12.03
C ARG A 147 12.61 21.21 11.16
N CYS A 148 13.34 20.89 10.10
CA CYS A 148 13.79 21.91 9.16
C CYS A 148 12.64 22.44 8.32
N VAL A 149 12.75 23.70 7.89
CA VAL A 149 11.84 24.30 6.92
C VAL A 149 12.66 24.67 5.68
N VAL A 150 12.31 24.07 4.54
CA VAL A 150 13.01 24.27 3.26
C VAL A 150 12.07 24.89 2.24
N GLN A 151 12.40 26.09 1.76
CA GLN A 151 11.49 26.90 0.94
C GLN A 151 11.46 26.51 -0.55
N SER A 152 12.57 26.04 -1.11
CA SER A 152 12.73 25.76 -2.56
C SER A 152 13.23 24.34 -2.81
N GLY A 153 12.69 23.39 -2.05
CA GLY A 153 12.92 21.96 -2.19
C GLY A 153 14.29 21.44 -1.72
N ILE A 154 14.37 20.12 -1.62
CA ILE A 154 15.56 19.33 -1.26
C ILE A 154 15.93 18.43 -2.43
N ARG A 155 17.19 18.43 -2.85
CA ARG A 155 17.70 17.51 -3.86
C ARG A 155 18.71 16.54 -3.28
N LEU A 156 18.40 15.25 -3.32
CA LEU A 156 19.19 14.11 -2.85
C LEU A 156 19.35 13.05 -3.96
N THR A 157 19.34 13.49 -5.23
CA THR A 157 19.44 12.60 -6.39
C THR A 157 20.75 11.83 -6.33
N ASP A 158 20.70 10.51 -6.44
CA ASP A 158 21.84 9.59 -6.37
C ASP A 158 22.70 9.73 -5.07
N ALA A 159 22.12 10.27 -3.99
CA ALA A 159 22.80 10.36 -2.70
C ALA A 159 22.90 8.98 -2.03
N HIS A 160 23.94 8.80 -1.21
CA HIS A 160 24.24 7.56 -0.49
C HIS A 160 24.38 7.87 1.00
N ILE A 161 23.43 7.40 1.80
CA ILE A 161 23.39 7.62 3.24
C ILE A 161 23.81 6.33 3.95
N GLY A 162 24.93 6.38 4.68
CA GLY A 162 25.59 5.21 5.27
C GLY A 162 24.85 4.60 6.45
N THR A 163 23.95 5.34 7.08
CA THR A 163 23.05 4.85 8.15
C THR A 163 21.63 5.37 7.92
N ASP A 164 21.11 6.30 8.73
CA ASP A 164 19.72 6.75 8.69
C ASP A 164 19.56 8.11 7.99
N LEU A 165 18.48 8.25 7.22
CA LEU A 165 17.98 9.54 6.72
C LEU A 165 16.77 9.97 7.55
N MET A 166 16.93 11.05 8.32
CA MET A 166 15.87 11.56 9.20
C MET A 166 15.32 12.90 8.70
N LEU A 167 14.06 12.90 8.29
CA LEU A 167 13.27 14.05 7.82
C LEU A 167 12.05 14.31 8.73
N ASN A 168 12.05 13.81 9.95
CA ASN A 168 10.92 13.90 10.87
C ASN A 168 10.50 15.36 11.10
N GLN A 169 9.20 15.65 10.96
CA GLN A 169 8.60 16.97 11.14
C GLN A 169 9.20 18.06 10.23
N THR A 170 9.85 17.68 9.13
CA THR A 170 10.39 18.64 8.17
C THR A 170 9.26 19.22 7.34
N VAL A 171 9.34 20.50 7.00
CA VAL A 171 8.43 21.15 6.07
C VAL A 171 9.21 21.50 4.81
N VAL A 172 8.77 20.97 3.67
CA VAL A 172 9.44 21.19 2.38
C VAL A 172 8.44 21.76 1.38
N HIS A 173 8.71 22.98 0.93
CA HIS A 173 7.95 23.64 -0.11
C HIS A 173 8.52 23.34 -1.50
N LYS A 174 7.65 23.46 -2.51
CA LYS A 174 7.99 23.16 -3.91
C LYS A 174 8.99 24.15 -4.48
N ASP A 175 9.88 23.63 -5.31
CA ASP A 175 10.71 24.40 -6.20
C ASP A 175 9.92 24.98 -7.40
N ARG A 176 10.63 25.63 -8.32
CA ARG A 176 10.05 26.21 -9.55
C ARG A 176 9.45 25.16 -10.49
N GLN A 177 9.80 23.89 -10.35
CA GLN A 177 9.31 22.77 -11.15
C GLN A 177 8.16 22.01 -10.45
N GLY A 178 7.72 22.46 -9.28
CA GLY A 178 6.67 21.79 -8.51
C GLY A 178 7.15 20.56 -7.73
N ARG A 179 8.46 20.41 -7.52
CA ARG A 179 9.07 19.30 -6.75
C ARG A 179 9.39 19.77 -5.33
N SER A 180 9.04 18.96 -4.33
CA SER A 180 9.45 19.22 -2.93
C SER A 180 10.77 18.55 -2.62
N ILE A 181 10.86 17.23 -2.81
CA ILE A 181 12.06 16.43 -2.52
C ILE A 181 12.35 15.55 -3.73
N MET A 182 13.56 15.67 -4.27
CA MET A 182 14.07 14.87 -5.39
C MET A 182 15.13 13.89 -4.91
N ALA A 183 14.72 12.67 -4.59
CA ALA A 183 15.57 11.59 -4.09
C ALA A 183 15.56 10.38 -5.04
N ASP A 184 15.57 10.65 -6.35
CA ASP A 184 15.71 9.62 -7.37
C ASP A 184 17.10 8.96 -7.26
N GLY A 185 17.16 7.63 -7.25
CA GLY A 185 18.40 6.87 -7.07
C GLY A 185 19.00 6.90 -5.66
N LEU A 186 18.30 7.48 -4.67
CA LEU A 186 18.75 7.53 -3.28
C LEU A 186 18.99 6.12 -2.72
N THR A 187 20.12 5.91 -2.07
CA THR A 187 20.41 4.71 -1.28
C THR A 187 20.55 5.07 0.20
N VAL A 188 19.75 4.46 1.06
CA VAL A 188 19.84 4.58 2.53
C VAL A 188 20.16 3.21 3.09
N ALA A 189 21.25 3.09 3.84
CA ALA A 189 21.70 1.80 4.35
C ALA A 189 20.78 1.23 5.43
N GLN A 190 20.15 2.09 6.24
CA GLN A 190 19.24 1.69 7.33
C GLN A 190 17.84 2.26 7.10
N ASP A 191 17.33 3.10 8.00
CA ASP A 191 15.95 3.60 7.96
C ASP A 191 15.86 4.97 7.27
N LEU A 192 14.81 5.15 6.47
CA LEU A 192 14.35 6.46 6.01
C LEU A 192 13.15 6.86 6.85
N GLN A 193 13.36 7.76 7.81
CA GLN A 193 12.34 8.24 8.73
C GLN A 193 11.89 9.63 8.31
N ALA A 194 10.64 9.76 7.90
CA ALA A 194 10.01 11.00 7.49
C ALA A 194 8.64 11.14 8.16
N GLU A 195 8.59 10.91 9.47
CA GLU A 195 7.35 10.97 10.25
C GLU A 195 6.89 12.40 10.43
N MET A 196 5.58 12.64 10.26
CA MET A 196 4.96 13.97 10.29
C MET A 196 5.62 14.96 9.31
N LEU A 197 6.21 14.46 8.22
CA LEU A 197 6.74 15.29 7.14
C LEU A 197 5.60 16.06 6.46
N GLU A 198 5.78 17.35 6.23
CA GLU A 198 4.92 18.14 5.35
C GLU A 198 5.64 18.43 4.04
N SER A 199 5.14 17.90 2.94
CA SER A 199 5.75 18.05 1.62
C SER A 199 4.75 18.66 0.66
N TYR A 200 5.01 19.88 0.21
CA TYR A 200 4.21 20.61 -0.76
C TYR A 200 4.87 20.52 -2.14
N GLY A 201 4.30 19.73 -3.05
CA GLY A 201 4.88 19.39 -4.35
C GLY A 201 5.11 17.88 -4.51
N GLU A 202 5.71 17.48 -5.63
CA GLU A 202 6.06 16.07 -5.88
C GLU A 202 7.29 15.67 -5.05
N LEU A 203 7.11 14.68 -4.17
CA LEU A 203 8.16 13.88 -3.53
C LEU A 203 8.50 12.71 -4.47
N SER A 204 9.73 12.69 -5.00
CA SER A 204 10.19 11.64 -5.92
C SER A 204 11.26 10.76 -5.26
N LEU A 205 11.03 9.45 -5.30
CA LEU A 205 11.89 8.39 -4.76
C LEU A 205 12.08 7.29 -5.82
N ARG A 206 12.27 7.69 -7.08
CA ARG A 206 12.37 6.75 -8.21
C ARG A 206 13.62 5.90 -8.08
N GLY A 207 13.46 4.58 -8.07
CA GLY A 207 14.58 3.65 -7.95
C GLY A 207 15.36 3.78 -6.64
N ALA A 208 14.78 4.41 -5.61
CA ALA A 208 15.43 4.52 -4.32
C ALA A 208 15.47 3.15 -3.61
N THR A 209 16.51 2.92 -2.81
CA THR A 209 16.70 1.70 -2.02
C THR A 209 16.87 2.07 -0.55
N VAL A 210 16.05 1.46 0.31
CA VAL A 210 16.08 1.64 1.77
C VAL A 210 16.37 0.29 2.42
N GLY A 211 17.51 0.20 3.11
CA GLY A 211 18.05 -1.05 3.63
C GLY A 211 17.30 -1.63 4.84
N VAL A 212 16.42 -0.86 5.48
CA VAL A 212 15.55 -1.35 6.57
C VAL A 212 14.10 -0.92 6.29
N SER A 213 13.60 0.18 6.86
CA SER A 213 12.19 0.60 6.72
C SER A 213 12.06 2.03 6.23
N LEU A 214 10.96 2.31 5.53
CA LEU A 214 10.55 3.66 5.14
C LEU A 214 9.31 4.06 5.95
N SER A 215 9.45 5.07 6.80
CA SER A 215 8.37 5.58 7.64
C SER A 215 7.90 6.96 7.17
N LEU A 216 6.63 7.07 6.77
CA LEU A 216 5.92 8.31 6.43
C LEU A 216 4.71 8.48 7.35
N ARG A 217 4.83 8.04 8.61
CA ARG A 217 3.71 8.05 9.56
C ARG A 217 3.25 9.46 9.88
N GLY A 218 1.96 9.71 9.78
CA GLY A 218 1.37 11.02 10.06
C GLY A 218 1.78 12.12 9.06
N SER A 219 2.44 11.78 7.96
CA SER A 219 2.96 12.76 7.00
C SER A 219 1.86 13.29 6.08
N HIS A 220 2.00 14.54 5.67
CA HIS A 220 1.10 15.21 4.75
C HIS A 220 1.84 15.52 3.44
N LEU A 221 1.47 14.82 2.37
CA LEU A 221 2.01 15.01 1.04
C LEU A 221 0.94 15.72 0.19
N SER A 222 1.16 16.98 -0.18
CA SER A 222 0.19 17.79 -0.92
C SER A 222 0.73 18.23 -2.27
N ASN A 223 0.11 17.76 -3.34
CA ASN A 223 0.30 18.22 -4.71
C ASN A 223 -1.02 18.16 -5.51
N PRO A 224 -2.07 18.90 -5.10
CA PRO A 224 -3.42 18.77 -5.65
C PRO A 224 -3.49 19.04 -7.16
N PHE A 225 -2.71 20.02 -7.63
CA PHE A 225 -2.68 20.42 -9.04
C PHE A 225 -1.69 19.59 -9.88
N GLY A 226 -0.80 18.84 -9.23
CA GLY A 226 0.15 17.97 -9.91
C GLY A 226 -0.46 16.60 -10.21
N ARG A 227 0.20 15.82 -11.06
CA ARG A 227 -0.25 14.44 -11.32
C ARG A 227 -0.06 13.54 -10.09
N ARG A 228 1.00 13.79 -9.31
CA ARG A 228 1.41 12.94 -8.18
C ARG A 228 2.01 13.75 -7.04
N ALA A 229 1.62 13.42 -5.82
CA ALA A 229 2.28 13.88 -4.60
C ALA A 229 3.47 12.97 -4.25
N LEU A 230 3.32 11.64 -4.40
CA LEU A 230 4.42 10.69 -4.22
C LEU A 230 4.69 9.89 -5.50
N ASN A 231 5.95 9.92 -5.93
CA ASN A 231 6.41 9.28 -7.14
C ASN A 231 7.61 8.36 -6.87
N ALA A 232 7.35 7.09 -6.53
CA ALA A 232 8.38 6.13 -6.16
C ALA A 232 8.26 4.79 -6.93
N PRO A 233 8.34 4.80 -8.27
CA PRO A 233 8.43 3.55 -9.01
C PRO A 233 9.78 2.88 -8.73
N GLN A 234 9.81 1.54 -8.74
CA GLN A 234 11.00 0.73 -8.48
C GLN A 234 11.63 0.99 -7.10
N LEU A 235 10.84 1.48 -6.14
CA LEU A 235 11.27 1.64 -4.76
C LEU A 235 11.49 0.27 -4.12
N THR A 236 12.67 0.06 -3.55
CA THR A 236 13.00 -1.15 -2.78
C THR A 236 13.12 -0.79 -1.31
N VAL A 237 12.35 -1.47 -0.47
CA VAL A 237 12.42 -1.37 1.00
C VAL A 237 12.59 -2.78 1.54
N GLU A 238 13.70 -3.04 2.22
CA GLU A 238 14.02 -4.39 2.70
C GLU A 238 13.01 -4.91 3.73
N ARG A 239 12.35 -4.03 4.47
CA ARG A 239 11.30 -4.40 5.44
C ARG A 239 9.97 -3.77 5.09
N THR A 240 9.53 -2.78 5.87
CA THR A 240 8.16 -2.28 5.82
C THR A 240 8.11 -0.84 5.33
N LEU A 241 7.15 -0.55 4.45
CA LEU A 241 6.70 0.79 4.13
C LEU A 241 5.53 1.18 5.03
N TYR A 242 5.72 2.15 5.91
CA TYR A 242 4.66 2.67 6.79
C TYR A 242 4.07 3.96 6.24
N LEU A 243 2.81 3.91 5.81
CA LEU A 243 1.98 5.06 5.43
C LEU A 243 0.78 5.14 6.38
N THR A 244 1.06 5.13 7.69
CA THR A 244 0.03 5.01 8.73
C THR A 244 -0.13 6.29 9.54
N ALA A 245 -1.07 6.30 10.49
CA ALA A 245 -1.16 7.40 11.45
C ALA A 245 0.02 7.39 12.44
N ALA A 246 0.45 8.57 12.88
CA ALA A 246 1.35 8.77 14.00
C ALA A 246 0.55 9.25 15.23
N GLY A 247 0.88 8.73 16.41
CA GLY A 247 0.37 9.26 17.66
C GLY A 247 1.11 10.55 18.03
N LEU A 248 0.40 11.67 18.20
CA LEU A 248 0.96 12.89 18.78
C LEU A 248 1.05 12.70 20.30
N ALA A 249 2.11 12.04 20.77
CA ALA A 249 2.42 12.03 22.18
C ALA A 249 2.84 13.44 22.60
N ASN A 250 2.15 14.05 23.57
CA ASN A 250 2.53 15.34 24.18
C ASN A 250 3.79 15.24 25.06
N SER A 251 4.76 14.38 24.74
CA SER A 251 5.99 14.22 25.52
C SER A 251 7.22 14.15 24.60
N PRO A 252 8.26 14.99 24.82
CA PRO A 252 9.48 15.01 24.03
C PRO A 252 10.41 13.79 24.25
N PHE A 253 9.94 12.74 24.92
CA PHE A 253 10.69 11.51 25.15
C PHE A 253 9.80 10.29 24.88
N SER A 254 9.68 9.88 23.62
CA SER A 254 9.43 8.47 23.29
C SER A 254 10.68 7.96 22.58
N SER A 255 11.67 7.63 23.39
CA SER A 255 12.87 6.90 23.00
C SER A 255 12.49 5.53 22.42
N THR A 256 12.96 5.25 21.22
CA THR A 256 13.73 4.04 20.87
C THR A 256 13.77 2.95 21.96
N VAL A 257 12.71 2.15 22.05
CA VAL A 257 12.80 0.78 22.58
C VAL A 257 11.91 -0.10 21.73
N THR A 258 12.53 -0.94 20.90
CA THR A 258 11.87 -2.06 20.23
C THR A 258 11.50 -3.09 21.32
N PRO A 259 10.22 -3.41 21.57
CA PRO A 259 9.88 -4.49 22.48
C PRO A 259 10.37 -5.82 21.90
N PRO A 260 10.82 -6.78 22.73
CA PRO A 260 11.31 -8.09 22.28
C PRO A 260 10.24 -8.97 21.61
N TYR A 261 8.98 -8.54 21.57
CA TYR A 261 7.89 -9.22 20.88
C TYR A 261 6.99 -8.17 20.19
N GLY A 262 6.96 -8.15 18.85
CA GLY A 262 5.81 -7.75 18.03
C GLY A 262 5.21 -6.34 18.19
N ILE A 263 5.06 -5.67 17.05
CA ILE A 263 4.39 -4.37 16.85
C ILE A 263 2.99 -4.31 17.50
N SER A 264 2.86 -3.53 18.58
CA SER A 264 1.59 -2.88 18.94
C SER A 264 1.88 -1.63 19.76
N THR A 265 2.37 -0.57 19.11
CA THR A 265 2.19 0.79 19.63
C THR A 265 0.75 1.22 19.36
N THR A 266 -0.20 0.61 20.06
CA THR A 266 -1.54 1.21 20.17
C THR A 266 -1.33 2.49 20.97
N PRO A 267 -1.58 3.68 20.41
CA PRO A 267 -1.41 4.92 21.14
C PRO A 267 -2.26 4.86 22.42
N SER A 268 -1.73 5.35 23.54
CA SER A 268 -2.50 5.44 24.78
C SER A 268 -3.80 6.23 24.53
N LEU A 269 -4.89 5.78 25.13
CA LEU A 269 -6.23 6.35 24.98
C LEU A 269 -6.17 7.88 25.21
N GLY A 270 -6.55 8.67 24.21
CA GLY A 270 -6.49 10.15 24.26
C GLY A 270 -5.34 10.81 23.49
N THR A 271 -4.41 10.04 22.92
CA THR A 271 -3.37 10.58 22.03
C THR A 271 -4.02 11.10 20.74
N ARG A 272 -3.83 12.40 20.42
CA ARG A 272 -4.30 12.96 19.14
C ARG A 272 -3.53 12.28 18.03
N MET A 273 -4.20 11.56 17.13
CA MET A 273 -3.51 10.92 16.00
C MET A 273 -3.47 11.87 14.81
N GLN A 274 -2.28 12.05 14.25
CA GLN A 274 -2.11 12.66 12.94
C GLN A 274 -2.06 11.55 11.90
N ARG A 275 -2.95 11.60 10.92
CA ARG A 275 -3.04 10.57 9.88
C ARG A 275 -2.04 10.88 8.77
N PHE A 276 -1.61 9.83 8.07
CA PHE A 276 -0.97 10.02 6.77
C PHE A 276 -2.02 10.50 5.77
N GLU A 277 -1.78 11.63 5.12
CA GLU A 277 -2.64 12.20 4.10
C GLU A 277 -1.84 12.50 2.83
N CYS A 278 -2.33 11.99 1.70
CA CYS A 278 -1.74 12.18 0.39
C CYS A 278 -2.79 12.83 -0.52
N GLU A 279 -2.59 14.11 -0.80
CA GLU A 279 -3.41 14.92 -1.70
C GLU A 279 -2.71 14.99 -3.07
N GLY A 280 -3.24 14.23 -4.03
CA GLY A 280 -2.60 13.98 -5.33
C GLY A 280 -2.43 12.48 -5.61
N GLY A 281 -1.98 12.13 -6.81
CA GLY A 281 -1.68 10.74 -7.15
C GLY A 281 -0.49 10.17 -6.37
N MET A 282 -0.48 8.86 -6.14
CA MET A 282 0.63 8.13 -5.53
C MET A 282 1.05 6.96 -6.42
N ARG A 283 2.34 6.85 -6.73
CA ARG A 283 2.88 5.72 -7.53
C ARG A 283 3.96 4.96 -6.75
N LEU A 284 3.75 3.66 -6.60
CA LEU A 284 4.71 2.67 -6.06
C LEU A 284 4.96 1.52 -7.05
N ASP A 285 4.74 1.75 -8.35
CA ASP A 285 4.84 0.71 -9.40
C ASP A 285 6.20 -0.01 -9.38
N ASP A 286 6.20 -1.33 -9.58
CA ASP A 286 7.40 -2.17 -9.58
C ASP A 286 8.19 -2.15 -8.26
N GLY A 287 7.57 -1.69 -7.15
CA GLY A 287 8.19 -1.66 -5.84
C GLY A 287 8.33 -3.05 -5.19
N ARG A 288 9.36 -3.20 -4.36
CA ARG A 288 9.65 -4.43 -3.61
C ARG A 288 9.71 -4.10 -2.12
N PHE A 289 8.93 -4.84 -1.33
CA PHE A 289 8.81 -4.62 0.11
C PHE A 289 8.97 -5.96 0.82
N GLY A 290 10.03 -6.12 1.62
CA GLY A 290 10.39 -7.43 2.17
C GLY A 290 9.48 -7.93 3.29
N ASP A 291 8.82 -7.04 4.03
CA ASP A 291 7.86 -7.41 5.10
C ASP A 291 6.42 -7.02 4.69
N ALA A 292 6.14 -5.72 4.59
CA ALA A 292 4.79 -5.23 4.38
C ALA A 292 4.69 -3.84 3.74
N VAL A 293 3.53 -3.56 3.13
CA VAL A 293 3.06 -2.20 2.80
C VAL A 293 1.87 -1.89 3.68
N ASP A 294 2.04 -0.95 4.61
CA ASP A 294 1.03 -0.60 5.60
C ASP A 294 0.34 0.74 5.29
N LEU A 295 -0.95 0.69 4.93
CA LEU A 295 -1.80 1.85 4.63
C LEU A 295 -2.88 2.06 5.70
N GLU A 296 -2.68 1.55 6.92
CA GLU A 296 -3.64 1.71 8.02
C GLU A 296 -3.92 3.19 8.35
N HIS A 297 -5.20 3.57 8.34
CA HIS A 297 -5.65 4.96 8.54
C HIS A 297 -5.13 5.99 7.52
N ALA A 298 -4.50 5.55 6.43
CA ALA A 298 -4.10 6.42 5.32
C ALA A 298 -5.31 7.10 4.68
N ARG A 299 -5.17 8.38 4.32
CA ARG A 299 -6.17 9.13 3.57
C ARG A 299 -5.61 9.56 2.22
N PHE A 300 -6.32 9.18 1.15
CA PHE A 300 -5.96 9.54 -0.22
C PHE A 300 -7.01 10.49 -0.78
N VAL A 301 -6.61 11.73 -1.04
CA VAL A 301 -7.46 12.75 -1.67
C VAL A 301 -6.95 12.90 -3.11
N MET A 302 -7.74 12.43 -4.07
CA MET A 302 -7.34 12.39 -5.48
C MET A 302 -8.40 13.05 -6.35
N GLU A 303 -8.00 13.67 -7.45
CA GLU A 303 -8.90 14.04 -8.53
C GLU A 303 -9.17 12.85 -9.47
N SER A 304 -10.14 12.99 -10.38
CA SER A 304 -10.60 11.90 -11.25
C SER A 304 -9.54 11.32 -12.20
N ASP A 305 -8.51 12.10 -12.54
CA ASP A 305 -7.39 11.70 -13.41
C ASP A 305 -6.19 11.14 -12.63
N GLN A 306 -6.17 11.32 -11.31
CA GLN A 306 -5.12 10.85 -10.41
C GLN A 306 -5.37 9.40 -9.97
N GLU A 307 -4.29 8.73 -9.57
CA GLU A 307 -4.31 7.29 -9.25
C GLU A 307 -3.41 6.98 -8.05
N LEU A 308 -3.86 6.02 -7.24
CA LEU A 308 -3.05 5.22 -6.33
C LEU A 308 -2.59 3.96 -7.08
N SER A 309 -1.38 4.00 -7.61
CA SER A 309 -0.81 2.95 -8.45
C SER A 309 0.17 2.08 -7.65
N LEU A 310 -0.19 0.81 -7.51
CA LEU A 310 0.55 -0.27 -6.87
C LEU A 310 0.82 -1.38 -7.91
N ARG A 311 1.14 -1.01 -9.16
CA ARG A 311 1.27 -2.00 -10.24
C ARG A 311 2.51 -2.85 -10.02
N ARG A 312 2.39 -4.16 -10.18
CA ARG A 312 3.51 -5.12 -10.11
C ARG A 312 4.35 -5.01 -8.83
N ILE A 313 3.75 -4.52 -7.73
CA ILE A 313 4.43 -4.56 -6.43
C ILE A 313 4.61 -6.02 -5.97
N GLN A 314 5.66 -6.25 -5.21
CA GLN A 314 5.93 -7.53 -4.57
C GLN A 314 6.05 -7.29 -3.07
N THR A 315 5.16 -7.90 -2.28
CA THR A 315 5.21 -7.79 -0.82
C THR A 315 4.56 -9.00 -0.16
N PRO A 316 5.11 -9.53 0.97
CA PRO A 316 4.41 -10.56 1.72
C PRO A 316 3.08 -10.08 2.28
N GLU A 317 2.97 -8.84 2.75
CA GLU A 317 1.72 -8.36 3.36
C GLU A 317 1.31 -6.98 2.85
N LEU A 318 0.09 -6.86 2.33
CA LEU A 318 -0.54 -5.58 1.99
C LEU A 318 -1.67 -5.29 2.97
N ARG A 319 -1.53 -4.23 3.77
CA ARG A 319 -2.58 -3.75 4.68
C ARG A 319 -3.34 -2.59 4.05
N PHE A 320 -4.45 -2.90 3.40
CA PHE A 320 -5.34 -1.91 2.79
C PHE A 320 -6.45 -1.51 3.78
N LEU A 321 -6.06 -0.79 4.83
CA LEU A 321 -6.92 -0.40 5.97
C LEU A 321 -7.14 1.12 6.07
N GLY A 322 -6.95 1.83 4.96
CA GLY A 322 -7.11 3.28 4.86
C GLY A 322 -8.58 3.72 4.78
N GLU A 323 -8.78 5.03 4.69
CA GLU A 323 -10.06 5.65 4.36
C GLU A 323 -10.41 5.40 2.89
N ARG A 324 -11.70 5.20 2.60
CA ARG A 324 -12.18 4.99 1.24
C ARG A 324 -11.83 6.17 0.33
N PRO A 325 -11.08 5.96 -0.77
CA PRO A 325 -10.92 6.99 -1.79
C PRO A 325 -12.27 7.34 -2.42
N GLN A 326 -12.63 8.63 -2.39
CA GLN A 326 -13.89 9.13 -2.94
C GLN A 326 -13.82 9.39 -4.44
N ARG A 327 -12.62 9.65 -4.95
CA ARG A 327 -12.29 10.01 -6.33
C ARG A 327 -10.97 9.34 -6.72
N GLY A 328 -10.61 9.43 -7.99
CA GLY A 328 -9.42 8.79 -8.55
C GLY A 328 -9.57 7.27 -8.68
N ARG A 329 -8.46 6.59 -8.93
CA ARG A 329 -8.42 5.14 -9.18
C ARG A 329 -7.38 4.45 -8.31
N VAL A 330 -7.67 3.23 -7.87
CA VAL A 330 -6.71 2.33 -7.23
C VAL A 330 -6.34 1.24 -8.22
N ILE A 331 -5.03 1.06 -8.47
CA ILE A 331 -4.54 0.12 -9.47
C ILE A 331 -3.58 -0.87 -8.83
N LEU A 332 -3.96 -2.14 -8.84
CA LEU A 332 -3.21 -3.29 -8.32
C LEU A 332 -2.74 -4.23 -9.44
N SER A 333 -2.70 -3.74 -10.68
CA SER A 333 -2.44 -4.60 -11.83
C SER A 333 -1.09 -5.30 -11.75
N GLY A 334 -1.09 -6.63 -11.83
CA GLY A 334 0.10 -7.47 -11.74
C GLY A 334 0.76 -7.53 -10.36
N ALA A 335 0.14 -6.96 -9.32
CA ALA A 335 0.70 -7.01 -7.96
C ALA A 335 0.67 -8.44 -7.40
N ARG A 336 1.69 -8.79 -6.63
CA ARG A 336 1.84 -10.09 -5.97
C ARG A 336 1.94 -9.87 -4.48
N VAL A 337 0.95 -10.38 -3.76
CA VAL A 337 0.82 -10.26 -2.31
C VAL A 337 0.65 -11.66 -1.72
N VAL A 338 1.22 -11.96 -0.55
CA VAL A 338 0.91 -13.24 0.12
C VAL A 338 -0.35 -13.05 0.97
N ASN A 339 -0.30 -12.13 1.92
CA ASN A 339 -1.38 -11.79 2.83
C ASN A 339 -2.02 -10.45 2.47
N LEU A 340 -3.30 -10.46 2.09
CA LEU A 340 -4.09 -9.25 1.90
C LEU A 340 -4.93 -8.98 3.15
N VAL A 341 -4.49 -8.01 3.96
CA VAL A 341 -5.22 -7.55 5.14
C VAL A 341 -6.06 -6.33 4.73
N ASP A 342 -7.38 -6.44 4.77
CA ASP A 342 -8.23 -5.40 4.21
C ASP A 342 -9.57 -5.26 4.94
N LYS A 343 -10.27 -4.16 4.63
CA LYS A 343 -11.58 -3.85 5.19
C LYS A 343 -12.54 -3.48 4.06
N SER A 344 -13.78 -3.96 4.14
CA SER A 344 -14.79 -3.70 3.10
C SER A 344 -15.04 -2.21 2.86
N ALA A 345 -14.98 -1.41 3.91
CA ALA A 345 -15.16 0.03 3.85
C ALA A 345 -13.97 0.80 3.25
N SER A 346 -12.78 0.19 3.09
CA SER A 346 -11.58 0.88 2.61
C SER A 346 -11.47 0.91 1.10
N TRP A 347 -12.09 -0.04 0.39
CA TRP A 347 -12.02 -0.13 -1.07
C TRP A 347 -12.85 0.94 -1.78
N PRO A 348 -12.41 1.41 -2.97
CA PRO A 348 -13.15 2.38 -3.76
C PRO A 348 -14.45 1.77 -4.34
N GLY A 349 -15.32 2.63 -4.87
CA GLY A 349 -16.58 2.21 -5.50
C GLY A 349 -16.41 1.55 -6.88
N LEU A 350 -17.56 1.29 -7.52
CA LEU A 350 -17.62 0.72 -8.88
C LEU A 350 -16.75 1.53 -9.86
N GLY A 351 -15.87 0.85 -10.61
CA GLY A 351 -15.00 1.48 -11.59
C GLY A 351 -13.84 2.30 -11.00
N GLY A 352 -13.64 2.26 -9.68
CA GLY A 352 -12.50 2.90 -9.01
C GLY A 352 -11.32 1.96 -8.74
N LEU A 353 -11.42 0.68 -9.11
CA LEU A 353 -10.43 -0.35 -8.84
C LEU A 353 -10.04 -1.08 -10.13
N TRP A 354 -8.74 -1.32 -10.32
CA TRP A 354 -8.21 -2.18 -11.38
C TRP A 354 -7.31 -3.25 -10.78
N MET A 355 -7.63 -4.52 -11.00
CA MET A 355 -6.92 -5.66 -10.39
C MET A 355 -6.49 -6.74 -11.41
N ALA A 356 -6.36 -6.39 -12.69
CA ALA A 356 -5.90 -7.33 -13.71
C ALA A 356 -4.53 -7.94 -13.36
N GLY A 357 -4.40 -9.26 -13.30
CA GLY A 357 -3.17 -9.92 -12.86
C GLY A 357 -2.83 -9.78 -11.38
N PHE A 358 -3.75 -9.30 -10.53
CA PHE A 358 -3.52 -9.19 -9.09
C PHE A 358 -3.61 -10.58 -8.44
N ALA A 359 -2.52 -11.02 -7.82
CA ALA A 359 -2.42 -12.32 -7.15
C ALA A 359 -2.27 -12.13 -5.63
N TYR A 360 -3.06 -12.90 -4.88
CA TYR A 360 -3.00 -12.99 -3.43
C TYR A 360 -3.28 -14.41 -2.95
N GLU A 361 -2.62 -14.84 -1.86
CA GLU A 361 -2.78 -16.19 -1.32
C GLU A 361 -3.83 -16.24 -0.20
N THR A 362 -3.66 -15.39 0.82
CA THR A 362 -4.50 -15.39 2.02
C THR A 362 -5.23 -14.06 2.18
N LEU A 363 -6.55 -14.14 2.47
CA LEU A 363 -7.38 -12.99 2.81
C LEU A 363 -7.55 -12.89 4.32
N ILE A 364 -7.23 -11.73 4.90
CA ILE A 364 -7.34 -11.47 6.34
C ILE A 364 -8.23 -10.24 6.56
N PRO A 365 -9.57 -10.40 6.52
CA PRO A 365 -10.49 -9.28 6.71
C PRO A 365 -10.39 -8.69 8.12
N ARG A 366 -10.28 -7.37 8.22
CA ARG A 366 -10.41 -6.62 9.48
C ARG A 366 -11.85 -6.16 9.66
N GLY A 367 -12.60 -6.94 10.46
CA GLY A 367 -14.03 -6.73 10.69
C GLY A 367 -14.91 -7.52 9.73
N PRO A 368 -16.24 -7.32 9.78
CA PRO A 368 -17.18 -8.09 8.97
C PRO A 368 -17.01 -7.77 7.48
N PHE A 369 -16.59 -8.77 6.70
CA PHE A 369 -16.47 -8.69 5.25
C PHE A 369 -17.22 -9.87 4.59
N PRO A 370 -18.57 -9.81 4.52
CA PRO A 370 -19.36 -10.91 4.00
C PRO A 370 -19.12 -11.14 2.51
N LEU A 371 -19.34 -12.38 2.07
CA LEU A 371 -19.12 -12.81 0.68
C LEU A 371 -19.84 -11.93 -0.35
N ALA A 372 -21.06 -11.48 -0.06
CA ALA A 372 -21.80 -10.59 -0.95
C ALA A 372 -21.05 -9.27 -1.23
N GLN A 373 -20.41 -8.69 -0.22
CA GLN A 373 -19.57 -7.49 -0.39
C GLN A 373 -18.26 -7.83 -1.12
N ARG A 374 -17.66 -9.01 -0.88
CA ARG A 374 -16.48 -9.48 -1.61
C ARG A 374 -16.75 -9.62 -3.11
N LEU A 375 -17.93 -10.13 -3.48
CA LEU A 375 -18.37 -10.22 -4.87
C LEU A 375 -18.59 -8.84 -5.50
N GLN A 376 -19.10 -7.87 -4.73
CA GLN A 376 -19.20 -6.48 -5.17
C GLN A 376 -17.82 -5.85 -5.38
N TRP A 377 -16.85 -6.16 -4.51
CA TRP A 377 -15.45 -5.72 -4.66
C TRP A 377 -14.83 -6.23 -5.97
N VAL A 378 -14.97 -7.53 -6.28
CA VAL A 378 -14.51 -8.09 -7.57
C VAL A 378 -15.26 -7.48 -8.75
N ALA A 379 -16.57 -7.28 -8.64
CA ALA A 379 -17.38 -6.66 -9.67
C ALA A 379 -17.01 -5.18 -9.89
N ALA A 380 -16.63 -4.45 -8.83
CA ALA A 380 -16.16 -3.08 -8.92
C ALA A 380 -14.83 -2.97 -9.67
N ALA A 381 -14.01 -4.02 -9.60
CA ALA A 381 -12.72 -4.10 -10.28
C ALA A 381 -12.80 -4.55 -11.75
N THR A 382 -13.97 -5.04 -12.18
CA THR A 382 -14.20 -5.61 -13.53
C THR A 382 -15.40 -4.94 -14.20
N PRO A 383 -15.24 -3.69 -14.71
CA PRO A 383 -16.30 -3.04 -15.48
C PRO A 383 -16.72 -3.88 -16.70
N GLU A 384 -15.73 -4.50 -17.35
CA GLU A 384 -15.90 -5.54 -18.35
C GLU A 384 -15.66 -6.91 -17.72
N TYR A 385 -16.34 -7.94 -18.21
CA TYR A 385 -16.22 -9.29 -17.67
C TYR A 385 -14.78 -9.82 -17.82
N ALA A 386 -14.11 -10.04 -16.70
CA ALA A 386 -12.83 -10.74 -16.61
C ALA A 386 -12.95 -11.95 -15.68
N PRO A 387 -12.59 -13.17 -16.11
CA PRO A 387 -12.75 -14.38 -15.30
C PRO A 387 -11.71 -14.50 -14.17
N GLU A 388 -10.51 -13.95 -14.35
CA GLU A 388 -9.35 -14.15 -13.48
C GLU A 388 -9.59 -13.72 -12.02
N PRO A 389 -10.09 -12.49 -11.72
CA PRO A 389 -10.33 -12.08 -10.33
C PRO A 389 -11.26 -13.00 -9.53
N TYR A 390 -12.27 -13.60 -10.20
CA TYR A 390 -13.17 -14.57 -9.58
C TYR A 390 -12.47 -15.90 -9.28
N GLU A 391 -11.58 -16.35 -10.15
CA GLU A 391 -10.79 -17.58 -9.92
C GLU A 391 -9.79 -17.41 -8.79
N MET A 392 -9.14 -16.25 -8.71
CA MET A 392 -8.23 -15.91 -7.62
C MET A 392 -8.95 -15.92 -6.27
N LEU A 393 -10.09 -15.23 -6.17
CA LEU A 393 -10.91 -15.23 -4.95
C LEU A 393 -11.37 -16.64 -4.57
N ALA A 394 -11.86 -17.44 -5.52
CA ALA A 394 -12.29 -18.81 -5.24
C ALA A 394 -11.12 -19.71 -4.80
N THR A 395 -9.93 -19.49 -5.32
CA THR A 395 -8.72 -20.24 -4.96
C THR A 395 -8.29 -19.91 -3.53
N SER A 396 -8.23 -18.63 -3.18
CA SER A 396 -7.90 -18.18 -1.82
C SER A 396 -8.90 -18.71 -0.79
N LEU A 397 -10.21 -18.61 -1.05
CA LEU A 397 -11.25 -19.13 -0.14
C LEU A 397 -11.14 -20.64 0.08
N ARG A 398 -10.80 -21.42 -0.97
CA ARG A 398 -10.56 -22.87 -0.81
C ARG A 398 -9.34 -23.16 0.04
N ALA A 399 -8.25 -22.41 -0.16
CA ALA A 399 -7.03 -22.58 0.62
C ALA A 399 -7.29 -22.29 2.11
N SER A 400 -8.21 -21.36 2.42
CA SER A 400 -8.67 -21.07 3.79
C SER A 400 -9.72 -22.06 4.34
N GLY A 401 -10.18 -23.05 3.55
CA GLY A 401 -11.18 -24.04 3.95
C GLY A 401 -12.65 -23.63 3.72
N GLU A 402 -12.91 -22.45 3.16
CA GLU A 402 -14.25 -21.91 2.88
C GLU A 402 -14.82 -22.40 1.54
N ASP A 403 -15.02 -23.71 1.46
CA ASP A 403 -15.37 -24.41 0.22
C ASP A 403 -16.78 -24.11 -0.31
N SER A 404 -17.73 -23.76 0.57
CA SER A 404 -19.07 -23.28 0.18
C SER A 404 -18.97 -21.96 -0.57
N ASP A 405 -18.20 -21.04 -0.03
CA ASP A 405 -18.11 -19.65 -0.46
C ASP A 405 -17.35 -19.59 -1.79
N ALA A 406 -16.28 -20.38 -1.93
CA ALA A 406 -15.59 -20.57 -3.20
C ALA A 406 -16.51 -21.06 -4.34
N ARG A 407 -17.48 -21.95 -4.04
CA ARG A 407 -18.47 -22.40 -5.03
C ARG A 407 -19.43 -21.28 -5.41
N GLU A 408 -19.85 -20.47 -4.45
CA GLU A 408 -20.70 -19.30 -4.70
C GLU A 408 -19.98 -18.24 -5.55
N VAL A 409 -18.68 -18.03 -5.35
CA VAL A 409 -17.87 -17.15 -6.20
C VAL A 409 -17.83 -17.64 -7.65
N LEU A 410 -17.60 -18.94 -7.86
CA LEU A 410 -17.60 -19.51 -9.21
C LEU A 410 -18.98 -19.50 -9.86
N LEU A 411 -20.05 -19.62 -9.07
CA LEU A 411 -21.41 -19.42 -9.56
C LEU A 411 -21.62 -17.97 -10.01
N ALA A 412 -21.17 -16.99 -9.21
CA ALA A 412 -21.21 -15.58 -9.59
C ALA A 412 -20.42 -15.29 -10.87
N LYS A 413 -19.25 -15.93 -11.04
CA LYS A 413 -18.46 -15.90 -12.29
C LYS A 413 -19.28 -16.36 -13.50
N GLN A 414 -20.02 -17.48 -13.40
CA GLN A 414 -20.86 -17.98 -14.50
C GLN A 414 -22.06 -17.05 -14.78
N ARG A 415 -22.67 -16.46 -13.73
CA ARG A 415 -23.75 -15.49 -13.90
C ARG A 415 -23.30 -14.24 -14.67
N ARG A 416 -22.11 -13.71 -14.37
CA ARG A 416 -21.51 -12.61 -15.14
C ARG A 416 -21.15 -13.02 -16.56
N ARG A 417 -20.58 -14.22 -16.76
CA ARG A 417 -20.33 -14.76 -18.11
C ARG A 417 -21.60 -14.83 -18.95
N ARG A 418 -22.74 -15.19 -18.35
CA ARG A 418 -24.03 -15.25 -19.05
C ARG A 418 -24.42 -13.89 -19.64
N GLU A 419 -24.05 -12.78 -19.01
CA GLU A 419 -24.38 -11.43 -19.51
C GLU A 419 -23.74 -11.14 -20.87
N THR A 420 -22.59 -11.77 -21.18
CA THR A 420 -21.86 -11.61 -22.44
C THR A 420 -22.29 -12.57 -23.56
N LEU A 421 -23.14 -13.56 -23.26
CA LEU A 421 -23.56 -14.59 -24.23
C LEU A 421 -24.74 -14.15 -25.12
N PRO A 422 -24.95 -14.76 -26.30
CA PRO A 422 -26.14 -14.52 -27.13
C PRO A 422 -27.44 -15.00 -26.46
N LEU A 423 -28.60 -14.46 -26.88
CA LEU A 423 -29.90 -14.63 -26.22
C LEU A 423 -30.29 -16.10 -25.94
N ALA A 424 -30.08 -17.02 -26.90
CA ALA A 424 -30.40 -18.44 -26.71
C ALA A 424 -29.54 -19.08 -25.60
N ALA A 425 -28.25 -18.75 -25.55
CA ALA A 425 -27.36 -19.21 -24.50
C ALA A 425 -27.67 -18.56 -23.13
N LYS A 426 -28.21 -17.32 -23.12
CA LYS A 426 -28.75 -16.72 -21.89
C LYS A 426 -29.94 -17.51 -21.34
N ALA A 427 -30.91 -17.84 -22.19
CA ALA A 427 -32.09 -18.62 -21.81
C ALA A 427 -31.70 -19.99 -21.24
N TRP A 428 -30.77 -20.69 -21.90
CA TRP A 428 -30.21 -21.95 -21.40
C TRP A 428 -29.49 -21.77 -20.04
N GLY A 429 -28.69 -20.71 -19.90
CA GLY A 429 -28.03 -20.39 -18.63
C GLY A 429 -29.01 -20.03 -17.50
N PHE A 430 -30.15 -19.41 -17.79
CA PHE A 430 -31.22 -19.18 -16.81
C PHE A 430 -31.88 -20.49 -16.36
N LEU A 431 -32.18 -21.39 -17.31
CA LEU A 431 -32.69 -22.72 -17.00
C LEU A 431 -31.72 -23.50 -16.09
N GLN A 432 -30.42 -23.48 -16.40
CA GLN A 432 -29.39 -24.12 -15.58
C GLN A 432 -29.21 -23.51 -14.18
N ASP A 433 -29.33 -22.18 -14.05
CA ASP A 433 -29.23 -21.48 -12.75
C ASP A 433 -30.43 -21.85 -11.83
N TRP A 434 -31.62 -21.92 -12.42
CA TRP A 434 -32.87 -22.26 -11.72
C TRP A 434 -32.93 -23.73 -11.28
N THR A 435 -32.56 -24.64 -12.17
CA THR A 435 -32.60 -26.09 -11.91
C THR A 435 -31.47 -26.56 -10.99
N VAL A 436 -30.20 -26.35 -11.39
CA VAL A 436 -29.05 -26.99 -10.74
C VAL A 436 -27.94 -26.00 -10.35
N ALA A 437 -28.17 -24.69 -10.50
CA ALA A 437 -27.15 -23.66 -10.24
C ALA A 437 -25.79 -23.99 -10.91
N TYR A 438 -25.82 -24.37 -12.19
CA TYR A 438 -24.64 -24.81 -12.97
C TYR A 438 -23.86 -26.01 -12.38
N GLY A 439 -24.51 -26.85 -11.57
CA GLY A 439 -23.87 -28.00 -10.93
C GLY A 439 -23.16 -27.67 -9.61
N TYR A 440 -23.24 -26.42 -9.12
CA TYR A 440 -22.63 -26.04 -7.83
C TYR A 440 -23.52 -26.35 -6.62
N ARG A 441 -24.81 -26.65 -6.82
CA ARG A 441 -25.76 -27.06 -5.75
C ARG A 441 -26.52 -28.34 -6.14
N PRO A 442 -25.87 -29.53 -6.10
CA PRO A 442 -26.49 -30.79 -6.53
C PRO A 442 -27.76 -31.16 -5.76
N GLY A 443 -27.91 -30.69 -4.51
CA GLY A 443 -29.14 -30.90 -3.73
C GLY A 443 -30.42 -30.35 -4.39
N ARG A 444 -30.33 -29.30 -5.22
CA ARG A 444 -31.50 -28.79 -5.96
C ARG A 444 -31.99 -29.78 -7.02
N ALA A 445 -31.08 -30.52 -7.65
CA ALA A 445 -31.46 -31.54 -8.62
C ALA A 445 -32.25 -32.67 -7.95
N ALA A 446 -31.88 -33.07 -6.73
CA ALA A 446 -32.64 -34.05 -5.94
C ALA A 446 -34.06 -33.55 -5.60
N VAL A 447 -34.21 -32.27 -5.22
CA VAL A 447 -35.52 -31.65 -4.99
C VAL A 447 -36.36 -31.63 -6.27
N TRP A 448 -35.77 -31.27 -7.41
CA TRP A 448 -36.48 -31.31 -8.70
C TRP A 448 -36.89 -32.72 -9.10
N MET A 449 -36.03 -33.72 -8.88
CA MET A 449 -36.40 -35.13 -9.08
C MET A 449 -37.56 -35.53 -8.18
N ALA A 450 -37.57 -35.13 -6.91
CA ALA A 450 -38.68 -35.42 -6.00
C ALA A 450 -39.99 -34.73 -6.40
N ILE A 451 -39.93 -33.47 -6.88
CA ILE A 451 -41.10 -32.74 -7.39
C ILE A 451 -41.64 -33.41 -8.64
N LEU A 452 -40.79 -33.74 -9.62
CA LEU A 452 -41.20 -34.43 -10.84
C LEU A 452 -41.78 -35.81 -10.53
N TRP A 453 -41.19 -36.51 -9.56
CA TRP A 453 -41.69 -37.80 -9.08
C TRP A 453 -43.08 -37.67 -8.46
N ALA A 454 -43.31 -36.65 -7.62
CA ALA A 454 -44.62 -36.38 -7.03
C ALA A 454 -45.67 -36.01 -8.10
N ILE A 455 -45.31 -35.16 -9.06
CA ILE A 455 -46.21 -34.77 -10.18
C ILE A 455 -46.54 -35.98 -11.05
N GLY A 456 -45.54 -36.79 -11.43
CA GLY A 456 -45.73 -38.02 -12.18
C GLY A 456 -46.65 -38.99 -11.44
N THR A 457 -46.40 -39.19 -10.15
CA THR A 457 -47.21 -40.04 -9.28
C THR A 457 -48.67 -39.57 -9.25
N LEU A 458 -48.90 -38.27 -9.07
CA LEU A 458 -50.25 -37.68 -9.07
C LEU A 458 -50.94 -37.91 -10.43
N TYR A 459 -50.24 -37.65 -11.54
CA TYR A 459 -50.78 -37.82 -12.89
C TYR A 459 -51.15 -39.29 -13.18
N PHE A 460 -50.24 -40.22 -12.92
CA PHE A 460 -50.44 -41.64 -13.18
C PHE A 460 -51.38 -42.31 -12.16
N SER A 461 -51.57 -41.72 -10.98
CA SER A 461 -52.62 -42.15 -10.05
C SER A 461 -54.02 -41.79 -10.57
N ALA A 462 -54.17 -40.63 -11.21
CA ALA A 462 -55.43 -40.18 -11.82
C ALA A 462 -55.71 -40.82 -13.20
N SER A 463 -54.68 -41.24 -13.92
CA SER A 463 -54.78 -41.81 -15.26
C SER A 463 -53.84 -43.02 -15.42
N PRO A 464 -54.22 -44.19 -14.89
CA PRO A 464 -53.40 -45.39 -14.99
C PRO A 464 -53.32 -45.88 -16.45
N PRO A 465 -52.11 -46.08 -17.01
CA PRO A 465 -51.92 -46.64 -18.34
C PRO A 465 -52.35 -48.13 -18.37
N PRO A 466 -52.88 -48.62 -19.50
CA PRO A 466 -53.20 -50.03 -19.64
C PRO A 466 -51.92 -50.91 -19.66
N PRO A 467 -52.00 -52.15 -19.18
CA PRO A 467 -50.88 -53.09 -19.23
C PRO A 467 -50.53 -53.45 -20.68
N LEU A 468 -49.23 -53.57 -20.99
CA LEU A 468 -48.74 -53.90 -22.33
C LEU A 468 -49.10 -55.34 -22.74
N LYS A 469 -49.11 -56.27 -21.77
CA LYS A 469 -49.53 -57.66 -21.92
C LYS A 469 -50.52 -58.02 -20.81
N ALA A 470 -51.68 -58.54 -21.18
CA ALA A 470 -52.71 -58.95 -20.22
C ALA A 470 -52.22 -60.20 -19.44
N GLY A 471 -52.10 -60.09 -18.11
CA GLY A 471 -51.78 -61.21 -17.21
C GLY A 471 -50.31 -61.36 -16.80
N GLU A 472 -49.37 -60.65 -17.43
CA GLU A 472 -47.93 -60.67 -17.10
C GLU A 472 -47.45 -59.38 -16.38
N ALA A 473 -48.33 -58.38 -16.21
CA ALA A 473 -47.95 -57.11 -15.61
C ALA A 473 -47.85 -57.20 -14.07
N PRO A 474 -46.83 -56.58 -13.44
CA PRO A 474 -46.73 -56.47 -11.99
C PRO A 474 -47.89 -55.65 -11.40
N PRO A 475 -48.13 -55.70 -10.08
CA PRO A 475 -49.16 -54.87 -9.46
C PRO A 475 -48.91 -53.39 -9.76
N TRP A 476 -49.95 -52.70 -10.24
CA TRP A 476 -49.87 -51.28 -10.59
C TRP A 476 -49.50 -50.45 -9.37
N ASN A 477 -48.37 -49.76 -9.46
CA ASN A 477 -47.91 -48.84 -8.45
C ASN A 477 -47.46 -47.53 -9.12
N PRO A 478 -48.24 -46.44 -9.02
CA PRO A 478 -47.92 -45.18 -9.68
C PRO A 478 -46.63 -44.54 -9.13
N TYR A 479 -46.28 -44.81 -7.88
CA TYR A 479 -45.04 -44.33 -7.25
C TYR A 479 -43.81 -44.99 -7.89
N LEU A 480 -43.83 -46.31 -8.07
CA LEU A 480 -42.74 -47.06 -8.67
C LEU A 480 -42.63 -46.76 -10.17
N TYR A 481 -43.75 -46.72 -10.90
CA TYR A 481 -43.76 -46.39 -12.32
C TYR A 481 -43.17 -44.99 -12.60
N SER A 482 -43.56 -43.98 -11.82
CA SER A 482 -43.03 -42.62 -11.97
C SER A 482 -41.55 -42.51 -11.60
N LEU A 483 -41.10 -43.32 -10.63
CA LEU A 483 -39.70 -43.37 -10.22
C LEU A 483 -38.83 -44.05 -11.29
N ASP A 484 -39.34 -45.13 -11.88
CA ASP A 484 -38.70 -45.89 -12.95
C ASP A 484 -38.45 -45.01 -14.19
N LEU A 485 -39.45 -44.20 -14.57
CA LEU A 485 -39.31 -43.23 -15.66
C LEU A 485 -38.29 -42.11 -15.39
N LEU A 486 -38.02 -41.77 -14.12
CA LEU A 486 -37.11 -40.69 -13.74
C LEU A 486 -35.67 -41.16 -13.47
N LEU A 487 -35.47 -42.43 -13.15
CA LEU A 487 -34.17 -43.01 -12.79
C LEU A 487 -33.61 -43.82 -13.97
N PRO A 488 -32.87 -43.20 -14.91
CA PRO A 488 -32.46 -43.85 -16.16
C PRO A 488 -31.52 -45.05 -16.02
N VAL A 489 -30.97 -45.29 -14.82
CA VAL A 489 -29.97 -46.33 -14.54
C VAL A 489 -30.55 -47.48 -13.70
N ILE A 490 -31.67 -47.26 -13.00
CA ILE A 490 -32.26 -48.25 -12.12
C ILE A 490 -33.55 -48.74 -12.77
N ASP A 491 -33.57 -50.02 -13.13
CA ASP A 491 -34.75 -50.69 -13.69
C ASP A 491 -35.58 -51.28 -12.54
N LEU A 492 -36.77 -50.73 -12.31
CA LEU A 492 -37.75 -51.20 -11.33
C LEU A 492 -38.80 -52.14 -11.96
N ASN A 493 -38.60 -52.49 -13.24
CA ASN A 493 -39.42 -53.40 -14.03
C ASN A 493 -40.90 -52.98 -14.13
N GLN A 494 -41.16 -51.67 -14.15
CA GLN A 494 -42.50 -51.09 -14.30
C GLN A 494 -42.64 -50.40 -15.66
N ASP A 495 -41.66 -49.64 -16.12
CA ASP A 495 -41.71 -48.85 -17.36
C ASP A 495 -42.05 -49.67 -18.62
N THR A 496 -41.51 -50.89 -18.73
CA THR A 496 -41.71 -51.83 -19.84
C THR A 496 -43.02 -52.61 -19.76
N ALA A 497 -43.70 -52.60 -18.61
CA ALA A 497 -44.93 -53.36 -18.38
C ALA A 497 -46.21 -52.61 -18.77
N TRP A 498 -46.14 -51.29 -18.96
CA TRP A 498 -47.31 -50.42 -19.17
C TRP A 498 -47.22 -49.64 -20.49
N LYS A 499 -48.36 -49.44 -21.17
CA LYS A 499 -48.44 -48.73 -22.45
C LYS A 499 -49.06 -47.35 -22.27
N PRO A 500 -48.29 -46.28 -22.00
CA PRO A 500 -48.84 -44.93 -21.90
C PRO A 500 -49.34 -44.47 -23.28
N GLY A 501 -50.64 -44.17 -23.39
CA GLY A 501 -51.27 -43.66 -24.60
C GLY A 501 -51.71 -42.20 -24.46
N GLY A 502 -51.87 -41.49 -25.58
CA GLY A 502 -52.37 -40.11 -25.60
C GLY A 502 -51.47 -39.15 -24.83
N THR A 503 -52.04 -38.37 -23.91
CA THR A 503 -51.30 -37.40 -23.09
C THR A 503 -50.29 -38.04 -22.14
N ALA A 504 -50.54 -39.29 -21.69
CA ALA A 504 -49.65 -40.01 -20.79
C ALA A 504 -48.30 -40.35 -21.43
N GLN A 505 -48.27 -40.56 -22.76
CA GLN A 505 -47.04 -40.80 -23.51
C GLN A 505 -46.11 -39.59 -23.47
N TRP A 506 -46.66 -38.39 -23.64
CA TRP A 506 -45.89 -37.15 -23.59
C TRP A 506 -45.38 -36.86 -22.17
N VAL A 507 -46.19 -37.10 -21.14
CA VAL A 507 -45.77 -36.97 -19.74
C VAL A 507 -44.62 -37.94 -19.42
N ALA A 508 -44.73 -39.21 -19.83
CA ALA A 508 -43.67 -40.19 -19.65
C ALA A 508 -42.38 -39.78 -20.38
N ALA A 509 -42.48 -39.33 -21.64
CA ALA A 509 -41.33 -38.87 -22.41
C ALA A 509 -40.63 -37.64 -21.78
N ILE A 510 -41.40 -36.69 -21.23
CA ILE A 510 -40.87 -35.53 -20.52
C ILE A 510 -40.14 -35.96 -19.24
N LEU A 511 -40.72 -36.88 -18.46
CA LEU A 511 -40.09 -37.40 -17.24
C LEU A 511 -38.77 -38.12 -17.54
N ILE A 512 -38.72 -38.95 -18.58
CA ILE A 512 -37.49 -39.63 -19.02
C ILE A 512 -36.42 -38.61 -19.43
N MET A 513 -36.77 -37.65 -20.29
CA MET A 513 -35.84 -36.61 -20.74
C MET A 513 -35.31 -35.77 -19.55
N ALA A 514 -36.19 -35.39 -18.62
CA ALA A 514 -35.82 -34.64 -17.42
C ALA A 514 -34.95 -35.49 -16.48
N GLY A 515 -35.24 -36.79 -16.34
CA GLY A 515 -34.48 -37.75 -15.57
C GLY A 515 -33.03 -37.85 -16.05
N TRP A 516 -32.81 -37.99 -17.37
CA TRP A 516 -31.47 -37.98 -17.96
C TRP A 516 -30.70 -36.68 -17.72
N VAL A 517 -31.36 -35.52 -17.87
CA VAL A 517 -30.73 -34.21 -17.63
C VAL A 517 -30.37 -34.05 -16.14
N LEU A 518 -31.26 -34.40 -15.22
CA LEU A 518 -31.01 -34.27 -13.79
C LEU A 518 -29.96 -35.29 -13.32
N ALA A 519 -30.04 -36.55 -13.75
CA ALA A 519 -29.07 -37.60 -13.41
C ALA A 519 -27.66 -37.24 -13.86
N THR A 520 -27.48 -36.74 -15.09
CA THR A 520 -26.17 -36.28 -15.59
C THR A 520 -25.63 -35.10 -14.78
N THR A 521 -26.48 -34.17 -14.34
CA THR A 521 -26.04 -33.06 -13.47
C THR A 521 -25.66 -33.50 -12.05
N VAL A 522 -26.39 -34.46 -11.46
CA VAL A 522 -26.06 -35.06 -10.17
C VAL A 522 -24.75 -35.83 -10.27
N ALA A 523 -24.56 -36.63 -11.32
CA ALA A 523 -23.32 -37.36 -11.58
C ALA A 523 -22.12 -36.41 -11.83
N ALA A 524 -22.32 -35.31 -12.55
CA ALA A 524 -21.29 -34.27 -12.74
C ALA A 524 -20.97 -33.54 -11.43
N GLY A 525 -21.96 -33.31 -10.56
CA GLY A 525 -21.77 -32.75 -9.23
C GLY A 525 -21.04 -33.71 -8.27
N ALA A 526 -21.46 -34.98 -8.25
CA ALA A 526 -20.88 -36.03 -7.42
C ALA A 526 -19.45 -36.38 -7.85
N SER A 527 -19.17 -36.47 -9.15
CA SER A 527 -17.81 -36.69 -9.65
C SER A 527 -16.86 -35.54 -9.27
N ARG A 528 -17.32 -34.29 -9.25
CA ARG A 528 -16.53 -33.15 -8.72
C ARG A 528 -16.30 -33.21 -7.22
N LEU A 529 -17.20 -33.83 -6.46
CA LEU A 529 -17.04 -34.06 -5.02
C LEU A 529 -16.13 -35.25 -4.73
N LEU A 530 -16.16 -36.30 -5.55
CA LEU A 530 -15.35 -37.52 -5.40
C LEU A 530 -13.90 -37.32 -5.85
N ARG A 531 -13.66 -36.48 -6.86
CA ARG A 531 -12.30 -36.14 -7.34
C ARG A 531 -11.55 -35.18 -6.40
N ARG A 532 -12.07 -34.95 -5.18
CA ARG A 532 -11.52 -34.12 -4.11
C ARG A 532 -10.95 -34.93 -2.94
N GLN A 533 -10.87 -36.25 -3.08
CA GLN A 533 -9.95 -37.11 -2.31
C GLN A 533 -8.81 -37.53 -3.24
#